data_AF-A0A845F0R2-F1
#
_entry.id   AF-A0A845F0R2-F1
#
_cell.length_a   1.000
_cell.length_b   1.000
_cell.length_c   1.000
_cell.angle_alpha   90.00
_cell.angle_beta   90.00
_cell.angle_gamma   90.00
#
_symmetry.space_group_name_H-M   'P 1'
#
loop_
_entity.id
_entity.type
_entity.pdbx_description
1 polymer ?
#
loop_
_entity_poly.entity_id
_entity_poly.type
_entity_poly.pdbx_seq_one_letter_code
_entity_poly.pdbx_strand_id
1 'polypeptide(L)'
;MNNFIGVFFYLLILAITLLIYRKSDEFEPYLVLKLIGYTILGGFSFQFNEWKLPLGFLIYILFFTNMKVNAKAKKRAVYLGLVIFLVSTIVPWVQNYIYEQPKEVAVLNSNFYEGSLAKEWENIHSKLGDRGYPVKVLDFDMAISDEGEIEDLDMYVEENATRGKVHYHITLSDEDKEFIVERRKVGTEGFHFASETLTEGEFFFNQIDLLQKPMLNEEGVDTYYLSSSGQRTNYPQTDDDSYRIDTAGKREVKNSDLPTDAIVVDICDGDCDYRAYFLFDVLEGMPPITEDNVLDIAQQQSSEIRSWLINHTGDGLGLEKDGEYFLTKDGKKEKVSKETYFKVLTETPKITINHNEPMLEVTVKNPYGDEPHQMEFTYNKEWREVNWVRFQ
;
A
#
# COMPACT_ATOMS: atom_id res chain seq x y z
N MET A 1 18.25 5.55 -2.48
CA MET A 1 19.03 5.20 -3.69
C MET A 1 20.43 4.87 -3.21
N ASN A 2 20.91 3.63 -3.35
CA ASN A 2 22.16 3.19 -2.73
C ASN A 2 23.35 4.05 -3.17
N ASN A 3 24.06 4.66 -2.21
CA ASN A 3 25.25 5.51 -2.43
C ASN A 3 26.31 4.87 -3.34
N PHE A 4 26.36 3.53 -3.39
CA PHE A 4 27.23 2.75 -4.27
C PHE A 4 26.99 2.97 -5.78
N ILE A 5 25.73 3.12 -6.21
CA ILE A 5 25.39 3.31 -7.63
C ILE A 5 25.87 4.69 -8.09
N GLY A 6 25.70 5.71 -7.25
CA GLY A 6 26.18 7.07 -7.53
C GLY A 6 27.70 7.12 -7.67
N VAL A 7 28.44 6.51 -6.73
CA VAL A 7 29.91 6.46 -6.78
C VAL A 7 30.41 5.75 -8.03
N PHE A 8 29.81 4.63 -8.42
CA PHE A 8 30.16 3.91 -9.64
C PHE A 8 29.95 4.77 -10.90
N PHE A 9 28.84 5.51 -10.96
CA PHE A 9 28.55 6.39 -12.09
C PHE A 9 29.55 7.54 -12.20
N TYR A 10 29.96 8.16 -11.09
CA TYR A 10 31.01 9.18 -11.10
C TYR A 10 32.37 8.64 -11.54
N LEU A 11 32.76 7.43 -11.08
CA LEU A 11 33.99 6.77 -11.51
C LEU A 11 33.97 6.45 -13.01
N LEU A 12 32.82 6.04 -13.55
CA LEU A 12 32.65 5.79 -14.98
C LEU A 12 32.82 7.08 -15.80
N ILE A 13 32.20 8.19 -15.38
CA ILE A 13 32.36 9.50 -16.04
C ILE A 13 33.83 9.94 -16.03
N LEU A 14 34.50 9.78 -14.88
CA LEU A 14 35.92 10.11 -14.74
C LEU A 14 36.78 9.26 -15.67
N ALA A 15 36.54 7.94 -15.74
CA ALA A 15 37.26 7.02 -16.60
C ALA A 15 37.08 7.38 -18.10
N ILE A 16 35.85 7.67 -18.53
CA ILE A 16 35.57 8.09 -19.92
C ILE A 16 36.26 9.42 -20.23
N THR A 17 36.26 10.37 -19.29
CA THR A 17 36.95 11.66 -19.44
C THR A 17 38.46 11.48 -19.60
N LEU A 18 39.07 10.58 -18.82
CA LEU A 18 40.48 10.21 -18.96
C LEU A 18 40.79 9.49 -20.28
N LEU A 19 39.87 8.66 -20.79
CA LEU A 19 40.01 8.06 -22.11
C LEU A 19 39.94 9.09 -23.23
N ILE A 20 39.08 10.11 -23.10
CA ILE A 20 39.03 11.25 -24.03
C ILE A 20 40.35 12.03 -23.98
N TYR A 21 40.89 12.27 -22.77
CA TYR A 21 42.19 12.91 -22.57
C TYR A 21 43.33 12.13 -23.23
N ARG A 22 43.41 10.80 -23.06
CA ARG A 22 44.46 9.99 -23.69
C ARG A 22 44.46 10.03 -25.23
N LYS A 23 43.35 10.44 -25.84
CA LYS A 23 43.19 10.58 -27.30
C LYS A 23 43.36 12.04 -27.78
N SER A 24 43.93 12.92 -26.96
CA SER A 24 44.24 14.29 -27.37
C SER A 24 45.58 14.36 -28.09
N ASP A 25 45.61 14.98 -29.26
CA ASP A 25 46.79 15.05 -30.14
C ASP A 25 47.68 16.27 -29.82
N GLU A 26 47.16 17.28 -29.13
CA GLU A 26 47.84 18.56 -28.91
C GLU A 26 48.04 18.85 -27.42
N PHE A 27 49.21 19.39 -27.06
CA PHE A 27 49.45 19.87 -25.70
C PHE A 27 48.60 21.10 -25.40
N GLU A 28 47.80 21.03 -24.35
CA GLU A 28 46.99 22.15 -23.87
C GLU A 28 47.02 22.21 -22.34
N PRO A 29 47.40 23.37 -21.75
CA PRO A 29 47.38 23.54 -20.30
C PRO A 29 45.99 23.28 -19.71
N TYR A 30 45.95 22.51 -18.62
CA TYR A 30 44.74 22.17 -17.87
C TYR A 30 43.66 21.47 -18.72
N LEU A 31 44.06 20.70 -19.74
CA LEU A 31 43.12 20.04 -20.65
C LEU A 31 42.06 19.19 -19.91
N VAL A 32 42.45 18.42 -18.88
CA VAL A 32 41.50 17.62 -18.08
C VAL A 32 40.41 18.48 -17.46
N LEU A 33 40.78 19.62 -16.85
CA LEU A 33 39.81 20.56 -16.26
C LEU A 33 38.89 21.16 -17.32
N LYS A 34 39.43 21.47 -18.51
CA LYS A 34 38.62 21.94 -19.64
C LYS A 34 37.64 20.86 -20.12
N LEU A 35 38.06 19.60 -20.22
CA LEU A 35 37.18 18.50 -20.60
C LEU A 35 36.05 18.32 -19.59
N ILE A 36 36.33 18.40 -18.28
CA ILE A 36 35.30 18.42 -17.24
C ILE A 36 34.32 19.58 -17.47
N GLY A 37 34.82 20.80 -17.71
CA GLY A 37 33.98 21.96 -18.02
C GLY A 37 33.10 21.76 -19.25
N TYR A 38 33.63 21.17 -20.32
CA TYR A 38 32.85 20.84 -21.52
C TYR A 38 31.81 19.72 -21.27
N THR A 39 32.10 18.76 -20.41
CA THR A 39 31.12 17.75 -19.99
C THR A 39 30.02 18.34 -19.13
N ILE A 40 30.35 19.23 -18.19
CA ILE A 40 29.35 19.99 -17.41
C ILE A 40 28.49 20.83 -18.36
N LEU A 41 29.12 21.52 -19.32
CA LEU A 41 28.40 22.30 -20.33
C LEU A 41 27.43 21.42 -21.13
N GLY A 42 27.86 20.26 -21.61
CA GLY A 42 26.98 19.36 -22.37
C GLY A 42 25.81 18.79 -21.56
N GLY A 43 26.01 18.55 -20.27
CA GLY A 43 24.99 18.00 -19.36
C GLY A 43 24.11 19.06 -18.70
N PHE A 44 24.44 20.34 -18.83
CA PHE A 44 23.69 21.42 -18.22
C PHE A 44 22.30 21.52 -18.83
N SER A 45 21.29 21.53 -17.96
CA SER A 45 19.89 21.56 -18.34
C SER A 45 19.14 22.68 -17.64
N PHE A 46 18.06 23.11 -18.28
CA PHE A 46 17.12 24.06 -17.74
C PHE A 46 15.77 23.36 -17.59
N GLN A 47 15.19 23.41 -16.40
CA GLN A 47 13.89 22.83 -16.12
C GLN A 47 12.82 23.92 -16.18
N PHE A 48 11.79 23.68 -17.00
CA PHE A 48 10.61 24.53 -17.12
C PHE A 48 9.36 23.64 -16.99
N ASN A 49 8.65 23.76 -15.87
CA ASN A 49 7.61 22.81 -15.45
C ASN A 49 8.15 21.36 -15.45
N GLU A 50 7.48 20.46 -16.16
CA GLU A 50 7.86 19.05 -16.31
C GLU A 50 8.92 18.82 -17.41
N TRP A 51 9.23 19.85 -18.21
CA TRP A 51 10.13 19.73 -19.35
C TRP A 51 11.58 20.10 -18.97
N LYS A 52 12.52 19.21 -19.27
CA LYS A 52 13.96 19.46 -19.14
C LYS A 52 14.58 19.72 -20.51
N LEU A 53 15.17 20.90 -20.69
CA LEU A 53 15.81 21.31 -21.93
C LEU A 53 17.34 21.21 -21.82
N PRO A 54 18.06 20.71 -22.85
CA PRO A 54 19.52 20.59 -22.86
C PRO A 54 20.21 21.94 -23.14
N LEU A 55 19.95 22.94 -22.30
CA LEU A 55 20.37 24.33 -22.52
C LEU A 55 21.88 24.47 -22.73
N GLY A 56 22.70 23.73 -21.98
CA GLY A 56 24.14 23.81 -22.12
C GLY A 56 24.67 23.24 -23.43
N PHE A 57 24.01 22.22 -23.98
CA PHE A 57 24.31 21.73 -25.32
C PHE A 57 23.92 22.75 -26.41
N LEU A 58 22.79 23.46 -26.23
CA LEU A 58 22.40 24.56 -27.12
C LEU A 58 23.42 25.71 -27.07
N ILE A 59 23.88 26.09 -25.88
CA ILE A 59 24.96 27.08 -25.70
C ILE A 59 26.23 26.63 -26.42
N TYR A 60 26.59 25.35 -26.34
CA TYR A 60 27.72 24.80 -27.08
C TYR A 60 27.57 24.97 -28.59
N ILE A 61 26.39 24.65 -29.16
CA ILE A 61 26.12 24.81 -30.60
C ILE A 61 26.27 26.28 -31.03
N LEU A 62 25.74 27.20 -30.22
CA LEU A 62 25.71 28.63 -30.55
C LEU A 62 27.09 29.30 -30.42
N PHE A 63 27.87 28.97 -29.40
CA PHE A 63 29.06 29.75 -29.03
C PHE A 63 30.40 28.99 -29.15
N PHE A 64 30.39 27.65 -29.16
CA PHE A 64 31.61 26.85 -28.97
C PHE A 64 31.90 25.86 -30.11
N THR A 65 31.25 26.00 -31.27
CA THR A 65 31.46 25.12 -32.43
C THR A 65 32.83 25.29 -33.12
N ASN A 66 33.43 26.48 -33.01
CA ASN A 66 34.68 26.87 -33.68
C ASN A 66 35.95 26.73 -32.80
N MET A 67 36.07 25.62 -32.08
CA MET A 67 37.28 25.32 -31.28
C MET A 67 38.47 24.98 -32.18
N LYS A 68 39.65 25.55 -31.89
CA LYS A 68 40.89 25.32 -32.66
C LYS A 68 41.77 24.20 -32.05
N VAL A 69 42.10 24.31 -30.76
CA VAL A 69 43.00 23.36 -30.07
C VAL A 69 42.22 22.22 -29.43
N ASN A 70 42.66 20.97 -29.63
CA ASN A 70 42.02 19.75 -29.12
C ASN A 70 40.51 19.67 -29.37
N ALA A 71 40.04 20.21 -30.51
CA ALA A 71 38.62 20.34 -30.81
C ALA A 71 37.88 19.00 -30.73
N LYS A 72 38.47 17.91 -31.25
CA LYS A 72 37.87 16.57 -31.21
C LYS A 72 37.63 16.07 -29.77
N ALA A 73 38.59 16.29 -28.87
CA ALA A 73 38.47 15.86 -27.48
C ALA A 73 37.38 16.67 -26.74
N LYS A 74 37.36 17.98 -26.92
CA LYS A 74 36.33 18.87 -26.33
C LYS A 74 34.94 18.57 -26.86
N LYS A 75 34.78 18.32 -28.17
CA LYS A 75 33.51 17.88 -28.76
C LYS A 75 33.01 16.59 -28.10
N ARG A 76 33.88 15.58 -27.97
CA ARG A 76 33.53 14.32 -27.29
C ARG A 76 33.11 14.55 -25.84
N ALA A 77 33.78 15.45 -25.12
CA ALA A 77 33.41 15.80 -23.75
C ALA A 77 32.02 16.45 -23.65
N VAL A 78 31.67 17.33 -24.59
CA VAL A 78 30.31 17.91 -24.68
C VAL A 78 29.27 16.84 -24.98
N TYR A 79 29.52 15.96 -25.96
CA TYR A 79 28.60 14.86 -26.26
C TYR A 79 28.43 13.89 -25.09
N LEU A 80 29.50 13.64 -24.31
CA LEU A 80 29.39 12.87 -23.06
C LEU A 80 28.45 13.55 -22.07
N GLY A 81 28.55 14.87 -21.92
CA GLY A 81 27.61 15.66 -21.11
C GLY A 81 26.16 15.51 -21.60
N LEU A 82 25.93 15.61 -22.90
CA LEU A 82 24.61 15.42 -23.49
C LEU A 82 24.06 14.00 -23.23
N VAL A 83 24.89 12.97 -23.36
CA VAL A 83 24.51 11.58 -23.05
C VAL A 83 24.10 11.46 -21.57
N ILE A 84 24.86 12.06 -20.65
CA ILE A 84 24.52 12.08 -19.23
C ILE A 84 23.15 12.75 -19.03
N PHE A 85 22.90 13.89 -19.67
CA PHE A 85 21.60 14.56 -19.63
C PHE A 85 20.46 13.65 -20.13
N LEU A 86 20.63 13.02 -21.29
CA LEU A 86 19.64 12.11 -21.86
C LEU A 86 19.34 10.93 -20.93
N VAL A 87 20.38 10.28 -20.41
CA VAL A 87 20.25 9.18 -19.45
C VAL A 87 19.51 9.66 -18.19
N SER A 88 19.86 10.82 -17.64
CA SER A 88 19.21 11.38 -16.45
C SER A 88 17.73 11.74 -16.66
N THR A 89 17.32 11.96 -17.91
CA THR A 89 15.93 12.29 -18.28
C THR A 89 15.12 11.02 -18.59
N ILE A 90 15.73 10.06 -19.30
CA ILE A 90 15.06 8.82 -19.73
C ILE A 90 14.96 7.81 -18.59
N VAL A 91 15.97 7.68 -17.74
CA VAL A 91 16.01 6.65 -16.67
C VAL A 91 14.80 6.75 -15.73
N PRO A 92 14.41 7.93 -15.19
CA PRO A 92 13.22 8.04 -14.36
C PRO A 92 11.94 7.61 -15.09
N TRP A 93 11.82 7.95 -16.38
CA TRP A 93 10.67 7.55 -17.20
C TRP A 93 10.61 6.03 -17.39
N VAL A 94 11.74 5.39 -17.72
CA VAL A 94 11.84 3.93 -17.84
C VAL A 94 11.57 3.25 -16.49
N GLN A 95 12.08 3.79 -15.39
CA GLN A 95 11.84 3.26 -14.05
C GLN A 95 10.37 3.35 -13.67
N ASN A 96 9.69 4.45 -14.00
CA ASN A 96 8.26 4.57 -13.76
C ASN A 96 7.47 3.65 -14.69
N TYR A 97 7.83 3.54 -15.98
CA TYR A 97 7.17 2.62 -16.90
C TYR A 97 7.28 1.16 -16.43
N ILE A 98 8.48 0.69 -16.07
CA ILE A 98 8.69 -0.66 -15.52
C ILE A 98 7.97 -0.83 -14.18
N TYR A 99 7.94 0.23 -13.36
CA TYR A 99 7.19 0.20 -12.12
C TYR A 99 5.68 0.04 -12.42
N GLU A 100 5.10 0.83 -13.30
CA GLU A 100 3.66 0.89 -13.56
C GLU A 100 3.14 -0.21 -14.48
N GLN A 101 3.98 -1.17 -14.90
CA GLN A 101 3.52 -2.33 -15.67
C GLN A 101 2.44 -3.11 -14.89
N PRO A 102 1.29 -3.39 -15.53
CA PRO A 102 0.25 -4.23 -14.95
C PRO A 102 0.80 -5.60 -14.55
N LYS A 103 0.28 -6.14 -13.47
CA LYS A 103 0.58 -7.51 -13.03
C LYS A 103 -0.66 -8.36 -13.12
N GLU A 104 -0.52 -9.53 -13.72
CA GLU A 104 -1.56 -10.54 -13.77
C GLU A 104 -1.48 -11.45 -12.53
N VAL A 105 -2.63 -11.68 -11.91
CA VAL A 105 -2.79 -12.52 -10.73
C VAL A 105 -3.94 -13.47 -10.96
N ALA A 106 -3.64 -14.76 -11.14
CA ALA A 106 -4.66 -15.80 -11.20
C ALA A 106 -5.61 -15.74 -10.00
N VAL A 107 -6.91 -15.79 -10.30
CA VAL A 107 -8.01 -15.89 -9.32
C VAL A 107 -7.94 -17.25 -8.62
N LEU A 108 -8.08 -17.29 -7.30
CA LEU A 108 -8.10 -18.55 -6.53
C LEU A 108 -9.44 -19.27 -6.65
N ASN A 109 -10.55 -18.52 -6.59
CA ASN A 109 -11.91 -19.02 -6.78
C ASN A 109 -12.77 -17.97 -7.50
N SER A 110 -13.33 -18.36 -8.65
CA SER A 110 -14.23 -17.51 -9.44
C SER A 110 -15.65 -17.44 -8.86
N ASN A 111 -15.98 -18.27 -7.87
CA ASN A 111 -17.27 -18.22 -7.19
C ASN A 111 -17.13 -17.49 -5.85
N PHE A 112 -17.91 -16.42 -5.69
CA PHE A 112 -17.98 -15.57 -4.51
C PHE A 112 -18.41 -16.33 -3.25
N TYR A 113 -19.47 -17.16 -3.32
CA TYR A 113 -20.02 -17.86 -2.16
C TYR A 113 -19.15 -19.03 -1.67
N GLU A 114 -18.39 -19.65 -2.57
CA GLU A 114 -17.44 -20.72 -2.24
C GLU A 114 -16.03 -20.18 -1.95
N GLY A 115 -15.76 -18.95 -2.36
CA GLY A 115 -14.49 -18.25 -2.25
C GLY A 115 -14.36 -17.40 -0.99
N SER A 116 -13.39 -16.49 -1.02
CA SER A 116 -13.21 -15.45 -0.01
C SER A 116 -12.40 -14.31 -0.65
N LEU A 117 -13.01 -13.14 -0.73
CA LEU A 117 -12.36 -11.92 -1.20
C LEU A 117 -11.18 -11.54 -0.32
N ALA A 118 -11.24 -11.82 0.99
CA ALA A 118 -10.10 -11.60 1.87
C ALA A 118 -8.88 -12.45 1.47
N LYS A 119 -9.09 -13.70 1.04
CA LYS A 119 -8.01 -14.56 0.51
C LYS A 119 -7.53 -14.14 -0.86
N GLU A 120 -8.43 -13.71 -1.74
CA GLU A 120 -8.04 -13.14 -3.04
C GLU A 120 -7.19 -11.89 -2.86
N TRP A 121 -7.59 -11.02 -1.93
CA TRP A 121 -6.83 -9.85 -1.52
C TRP A 121 -5.44 -10.24 -0.99
N GLU A 122 -5.32 -11.24 -0.12
CA GLU A 122 -4.04 -11.75 0.36
C GLU A 122 -3.14 -12.23 -0.79
N ASN A 123 -3.71 -12.98 -1.75
CA ASN A 123 -3.01 -13.45 -2.95
C ASN A 123 -2.51 -12.28 -3.80
N ILE A 124 -3.34 -11.27 -4.07
CA ILE A 124 -2.95 -10.06 -4.78
C ILE A 124 -1.85 -9.32 -4.02
N HIS A 125 -2.08 -9.02 -2.75
CA HIS A 125 -1.19 -8.23 -1.90
C HIS A 125 0.21 -8.87 -1.79
N SER A 126 0.28 -10.19 -1.64
CA SER A 126 1.55 -10.93 -1.59
C SER A 126 2.41 -10.73 -2.85
N LYS A 127 1.78 -10.58 -4.03
CA LYS A 127 2.46 -10.33 -5.32
C LYS A 127 2.85 -8.87 -5.53
N LEU A 128 2.24 -7.94 -4.80
CA LEU A 128 2.62 -6.52 -4.79
C LEU A 128 3.90 -6.27 -3.97
N GLY A 129 4.15 -7.15 -2.99
CA GLY A 129 5.31 -7.18 -2.12
C GLY A 129 4.99 -6.51 -0.80
N ASP A 130 5.21 -7.24 0.29
CA ASP A 130 4.95 -6.76 1.65
C ASP A 130 5.94 -5.66 2.04
N ARG A 131 5.40 -4.46 2.29
CA ARG A 131 6.17 -3.30 2.75
C ARG A 131 5.77 -2.83 4.14
N GLY A 132 4.82 -3.53 4.80
CA GLY A 132 4.27 -3.13 6.08
C GLY A 132 3.68 -1.72 6.06
N TYR A 133 2.88 -1.42 5.03
CA TYR A 133 1.99 -0.26 5.06
C TYR A 133 0.55 -0.73 4.90
N PRO A 134 -0.40 -0.15 5.66
CA PRO A 134 -1.80 -0.47 5.52
C PRO A 134 -2.28 -0.03 4.14
N VAL A 135 -3.04 -0.91 3.51
CA VAL A 135 -3.68 -0.65 2.22
C VAL A 135 -5.17 -0.46 2.47
N LYS A 136 -5.70 0.67 2.04
CA LYS A 136 -7.08 1.07 2.29
C LYS A 136 -7.93 1.04 1.02
N VAL A 137 -9.20 0.65 1.13
CA VAL A 137 -10.13 0.64 -0.02
C VAL A 137 -10.62 2.05 -0.28
N LEU A 138 -10.48 2.50 -1.53
CA LEU A 138 -10.98 3.79 -2.02
C LEU A 138 -12.35 3.65 -2.68
N ASP A 139 -12.53 2.56 -3.41
CA ASP A 139 -13.70 2.27 -4.22
C ASP A 139 -13.72 0.78 -4.51
N PHE A 140 -14.92 0.20 -4.52
CA PHE A 140 -15.13 -1.23 -4.75
C PHE A 140 -16.45 -1.41 -5.48
N ASP A 141 -16.37 -1.98 -6.68
CA ASP A 141 -17.50 -2.40 -7.49
C ASP A 141 -17.31 -3.87 -7.90
N MET A 142 -18.39 -4.64 -7.84
CA MET A 142 -18.38 -6.05 -8.21
C MET A 142 -19.73 -6.45 -8.80
N ALA A 143 -19.72 -7.26 -9.85
CA ALA A 143 -20.90 -7.93 -10.36
C ALA A 143 -20.78 -9.43 -10.09
N ILE A 144 -21.82 -10.00 -9.47
CA ILE A 144 -21.92 -11.43 -9.23
C ILE A 144 -23.24 -11.98 -9.76
N SER A 145 -23.21 -13.17 -10.35
CA SER A 145 -24.44 -13.87 -10.70
C SER A 145 -25.18 -14.38 -9.46
N ASP A 146 -26.44 -14.77 -9.62
CA ASP A 146 -27.26 -15.44 -8.61
C ASP A 146 -26.64 -16.74 -8.06
N GLU A 147 -25.84 -17.42 -8.88
CA GLU A 147 -25.03 -18.59 -8.51
C GLU A 147 -23.68 -18.22 -7.89
N GLY A 148 -23.34 -16.94 -7.87
CA GLY A 148 -22.14 -16.39 -7.25
C GLY A 148 -20.91 -16.37 -8.16
N GLU A 149 -21.05 -16.60 -9.46
CA GLU A 149 -19.92 -16.37 -10.37
C GLU A 149 -19.57 -14.88 -10.37
N ILE A 150 -18.29 -14.56 -10.15
CA ILE A 150 -17.79 -13.19 -10.27
C ILE A 150 -17.67 -12.88 -11.77
N GLU A 151 -18.53 -11.98 -12.22
CA GLU A 151 -18.62 -11.54 -13.61
C GLU A 151 -17.69 -10.35 -13.85
N ASP A 152 -17.68 -9.40 -12.92
CA ASP A 152 -16.84 -8.21 -12.96
C ASP A 152 -16.35 -7.83 -11.57
N LEU A 153 -15.18 -7.21 -11.52
CA LEU A 153 -14.61 -6.61 -10.32
C LEU A 153 -13.79 -5.40 -10.75
N ASP A 154 -14.07 -4.24 -10.17
CA ASP A 154 -13.25 -3.04 -10.25
C ASP A 154 -13.02 -2.51 -8.84
N MET A 155 -11.77 -2.42 -8.42
CA MET A 155 -11.45 -1.83 -7.12
C MET A 155 -10.24 -0.91 -7.17
N TYR A 156 -10.34 0.17 -6.41
CA TYR A 156 -9.26 1.10 -6.15
C TYR A 156 -8.81 0.98 -4.71
N VAL A 157 -7.51 0.82 -4.50
CA VAL A 157 -6.92 0.76 -3.16
C VAL A 157 -5.69 1.66 -3.05
N GLU A 158 -5.46 2.21 -1.86
CA GLU A 158 -4.38 3.16 -1.56
C GLU A 158 -3.40 2.60 -0.52
N GLU A 159 -2.10 2.60 -0.86
CA GLU A 159 -1.01 2.33 0.08
C GLU A 159 -0.29 3.64 0.43
N ASN A 160 -0.17 3.93 1.73
CA ASN A 160 0.60 5.08 2.23
C ASN A 160 2.09 4.73 2.37
N ALA A 161 2.81 4.65 1.25
CA ALA A 161 4.24 4.36 1.26
C ALA A 161 5.09 5.54 1.78
N THR A 162 6.28 5.24 2.32
CA THR A 162 7.25 6.24 2.84
C THR A 162 7.66 7.35 1.87
N ARG A 163 7.39 7.21 0.57
CA ARG A 163 7.74 8.20 -0.47
C ARG A 163 6.53 8.81 -1.18
N GLY A 164 5.33 8.67 -0.61
CA GLY A 164 4.09 9.15 -1.20
C GLY A 164 3.05 8.04 -1.32
N LYS A 165 1.90 8.38 -1.90
CA LYS A 165 0.78 7.45 -2.07
C LYS A 165 0.96 6.61 -3.32
N VAL A 166 0.60 5.34 -3.22
CA VAL A 166 0.51 4.44 -4.37
C VAL A 166 -0.96 4.03 -4.49
N HIS A 167 -1.54 4.29 -5.66
CA HIS A 167 -2.87 3.81 -5.99
C HIS A 167 -2.74 2.54 -6.82
N TYR A 168 -3.54 1.55 -6.47
CA TYR A 168 -3.71 0.33 -7.24
C TYR A 168 -5.12 0.32 -7.79
N HIS A 169 -5.24 0.00 -9.08
CA HIS A 169 -6.49 -0.29 -9.75
C HIS A 169 -6.47 -1.76 -10.12
N ILE A 170 -7.46 -2.50 -9.67
CA ILE A 170 -7.50 -3.95 -9.79
C ILE A 170 -8.80 -4.31 -10.48
N THR A 171 -8.68 -4.93 -11.64
CA THR A 171 -9.84 -5.36 -12.42
C THR A 171 -9.82 -6.86 -12.67
N LEU A 172 -10.99 -7.48 -12.89
CA LEU A 172 -11.09 -8.84 -13.40
C LEU A 172 -10.99 -8.84 -14.93
N SER A 173 -10.18 -9.73 -15.50
CA SER A 173 -10.09 -9.94 -16.94
C SER A 173 -11.20 -10.87 -17.43
N ASP A 174 -11.95 -10.41 -18.44
CA ASP A 174 -13.01 -11.18 -19.11
C ASP A 174 -12.48 -12.44 -19.82
N GLU A 175 -11.24 -12.42 -20.31
CA GLU A 175 -10.71 -13.48 -21.17
C GLU A 175 -10.13 -14.65 -20.37
N ASP A 176 -9.31 -14.35 -19.37
CA ASP A 176 -8.47 -15.34 -18.68
C ASP A 176 -8.89 -15.59 -17.22
N LYS A 177 -9.90 -14.86 -16.72
CA LYS A 177 -10.31 -14.85 -15.30
C LYS A 177 -9.11 -14.65 -14.36
N GLU A 178 -8.32 -13.62 -14.66
CA GLU A 178 -7.19 -13.16 -13.87
C GLU A 178 -7.42 -11.73 -13.40
N PHE A 179 -6.91 -11.38 -12.22
CA PHE A 179 -6.87 -9.99 -11.79
C PHE A 179 -5.74 -9.25 -12.49
N ILE A 180 -6.07 -8.13 -13.11
CA ILE A 180 -5.13 -7.17 -13.69
C ILE A 180 -4.90 -6.09 -12.64
N VAL A 181 -3.68 -6.03 -12.11
CA VAL A 181 -3.30 -5.06 -11.08
C VAL A 181 -2.43 -3.97 -11.68
N GLU A 182 -3.03 -2.82 -11.95
CA GLU A 182 -2.31 -1.60 -12.31
C GLU A 182 -1.89 -0.84 -11.05
N ARG A 183 -0.69 -0.24 -11.06
CA ARG A 183 -0.23 0.61 -9.96
C ARG A 183 0.31 1.93 -10.46
N ARG A 184 0.01 3.01 -9.76
CA ARG A 184 0.44 4.37 -10.11
C ARG A 184 0.95 5.10 -8.89
N LYS A 185 2.07 5.80 -9.03
CA LYS A 185 2.56 6.72 -7.99
C LYS A 185 1.80 8.01 -8.11
N VAL A 186 1.09 8.40 -7.07
CA VAL A 186 0.36 9.66 -7.04
C VAL A 186 1.19 10.67 -6.26
N GLY A 187 1.40 11.84 -6.87
CA GLY A 187 2.03 12.96 -6.17
C GLY A 187 1.20 13.37 -4.96
N THR A 188 1.78 14.12 -4.03
CA THR A 188 1.04 14.68 -2.89
C THR A 188 -0.05 15.68 -3.28
N GLU A 189 -0.13 16.08 -4.55
CA GLU A 189 -1.16 16.97 -5.12
C GLU A 189 -1.94 16.21 -6.20
N GLY A 190 -3.19 15.86 -5.92
CA GLY A 190 -4.12 15.22 -6.85
C GLY A 190 -4.79 14.00 -6.22
N PHE A 191 -6.10 14.09 -5.99
CA PHE A 191 -6.95 13.11 -5.30
C PHE A 191 -6.73 13.00 -3.78
N HIS A 192 -7.32 13.93 -3.04
CA HIS A 192 -7.59 13.75 -1.62
C HIS A 192 -8.95 13.05 -1.46
N PHE A 193 -8.97 11.73 -1.44
CA PHE A 193 -10.01 11.06 -0.65
C PHE A 193 -9.75 11.45 0.81
N ALA A 194 -10.80 11.76 1.57
CA ALA A 194 -10.67 12.00 3.01
C ALA A 194 -10.18 10.70 3.65
N SER A 195 -8.86 10.55 3.79
CA SER A 195 -8.21 9.27 4.09
C SER A 195 -8.46 8.74 5.51
N GLU A 196 -9.17 9.50 6.32
CA GLU A 196 -9.39 9.23 7.74
C GLU A 196 -10.55 8.26 8.02
N THR A 197 -11.41 7.97 7.03
CA THR A 197 -12.56 7.04 7.17
C THR A 197 -12.48 5.82 6.26
N LEU A 198 -11.39 5.69 5.49
CA LEU A 198 -11.17 4.56 4.59
C LEU A 198 -10.73 3.34 5.39
N THR A 199 -11.36 2.21 5.11
CA THR A 199 -11.13 0.93 5.80
C THR A 199 -9.96 0.16 5.21
N GLU A 200 -9.25 -0.60 6.05
CA GLU A 200 -8.17 -1.48 5.61
C GLU A 200 -8.74 -2.60 4.74
N GLY A 201 -8.07 -2.89 3.61
CA GLY A 201 -8.54 -3.83 2.58
C GLY A 201 -8.94 -5.18 3.15
N GLU A 202 -8.07 -5.80 3.96
CA GLU A 202 -8.39 -7.11 4.53
C GLU A 202 -9.63 -7.07 5.43
N PHE A 203 -9.79 -6.03 6.26
CA PHE A 203 -10.97 -5.89 7.10
C PHE A 203 -12.24 -5.70 6.26
N PHE A 204 -12.18 -4.81 5.25
CA PHE A 204 -13.29 -4.56 4.33
C PHE A 204 -13.75 -5.85 3.62
N PHE A 205 -12.82 -6.58 2.98
CA PHE A 205 -13.17 -7.81 2.26
C PHE A 205 -13.69 -8.91 3.19
N ASN A 206 -13.19 -8.99 4.43
CA ASN A 206 -13.76 -9.88 5.43
C ASN A 206 -15.22 -9.54 5.79
N GLN A 207 -15.62 -8.25 5.73
CA GLN A 207 -17.02 -7.87 5.90
C GLN A 207 -17.86 -8.33 4.71
N ILE A 208 -17.39 -8.11 3.48
CA ILE A 208 -18.11 -8.53 2.26
C ILE A 208 -18.27 -10.05 2.22
N ASP A 209 -17.26 -10.81 2.67
CA ASP A 209 -17.28 -12.28 2.78
C ASP A 209 -18.35 -12.82 3.76
N LEU A 210 -19.00 -11.97 4.57
CA LEU A 210 -20.16 -12.38 5.38
C LEU A 210 -21.42 -12.64 4.54
N LEU A 211 -21.45 -12.14 3.29
CA LEU A 211 -22.57 -12.37 2.39
C LEU A 211 -22.64 -13.83 1.96
N GLN A 212 -23.83 -14.40 2.09
CA GLN A 212 -24.10 -15.77 1.70
C GLN A 212 -25.25 -15.79 0.71
N LYS A 213 -25.32 -16.82 -0.14
CA LYS A 213 -26.36 -16.97 -1.17
C LYS A 213 -27.80 -16.67 -0.68
N PRO A 214 -28.26 -17.12 0.51
CA PRO A 214 -29.62 -16.81 0.97
C PRO A 214 -29.89 -15.32 1.24
N MET A 215 -28.84 -14.49 1.35
CA MET A 215 -28.97 -13.05 1.58
C MET A 215 -29.22 -12.27 0.28
N LEU A 216 -28.80 -12.83 -0.86
CA LEU A 216 -28.94 -12.29 -2.22
C LEU A 216 -29.78 -13.27 -3.06
N ASN A 217 -31.07 -13.33 -2.79
CA ASN A 217 -31.99 -14.31 -3.39
C ASN A 217 -33.36 -13.68 -3.70
N GLU A 218 -33.32 -12.49 -4.30
CA GLU A 218 -34.51 -11.80 -4.76
C GLU A 218 -35.04 -12.42 -6.05
N GLU A 219 -36.37 -12.58 -6.12
CA GLU A 219 -37.01 -13.25 -7.24
C GLU A 219 -36.86 -12.43 -8.53
N GLY A 220 -36.30 -13.03 -9.57
CA GLY A 220 -36.12 -12.38 -10.88
C GLY A 220 -34.81 -11.60 -11.03
N VAL A 221 -33.95 -11.59 -10.00
CA VAL A 221 -32.60 -11.02 -10.08
C VAL A 221 -31.60 -12.12 -10.42
N ASP A 222 -30.94 -11.99 -11.58
CA ASP A 222 -29.92 -12.90 -12.09
C ASP A 222 -28.50 -12.41 -11.84
N THR A 223 -28.31 -11.09 -11.70
CA THR A 223 -27.02 -10.45 -11.41
C THR A 223 -27.19 -9.41 -10.32
N TYR A 224 -26.28 -9.42 -9.33
CA TYR A 224 -26.18 -8.42 -8.28
C TYR A 224 -24.92 -7.59 -8.48
N TYR A 225 -25.08 -6.27 -8.44
CA TYR A 225 -24.01 -5.30 -8.43
C TYR A 225 -23.82 -4.80 -7.00
N LEU A 226 -22.60 -4.89 -6.50
CA LEU A 226 -22.19 -4.47 -5.17
C LEU A 226 -21.27 -3.27 -5.34
N SER A 227 -21.63 -2.12 -4.76
CA SER A 227 -20.82 -0.90 -4.82
C SER A 227 -20.56 -0.32 -3.43
N SER A 228 -19.33 0.09 -3.15
CA SER A 228 -18.96 0.72 -1.89
C SER A 228 -17.77 1.66 -2.05
N SER A 229 -17.87 2.82 -1.38
CA SER A 229 -16.75 3.77 -1.29
C SER A 229 -15.62 3.33 -0.35
N GLY A 230 -15.70 2.11 0.23
CA GLY A 230 -14.75 1.60 1.21
C GLY A 230 -14.71 2.39 2.53
N GLN A 231 -15.56 3.41 2.69
CA GLN A 231 -15.62 4.26 3.85
C GLN A 231 -16.66 3.79 4.85
N ARG A 232 -16.34 3.97 6.13
CA ARG A 232 -17.36 4.06 7.17
C ARG A 232 -18.06 5.40 7.04
N THR A 233 -19.39 5.36 6.93
CA THR A 233 -20.21 6.57 6.80
C THR A 233 -21.35 6.56 7.79
N ASN A 234 -21.75 7.74 8.24
CA ASN A 234 -22.95 7.95 9.03
C ASN A 234 -24.16 7.86 8.09
N TYR A 235 -24.72 6.65 7.93
CA TYR A 235 -25.78 6.37 6.98
C TYR A 235 -27.13 6.90 7.50
N PRO A 236 -27.76 7.90 6.84
CA PRO A 236 -28.91 8.60 7.39
C PRO A 236 -30.26 8.24 6.74
N GLN A 237 -30.28 7.38 5.73
CA GLN A 237 -31.46 7.20 4.88
C GLN A 237 -32.50 6.29 5.53
N THR A 238 -33.72 6.80 5.70
CA THR A 238 -34.83 6.09 6.37
C THR A 238 -35.87 5.50 5.42
N ASP A 239 -35.75 5.77 4.12
CA ASP A 239 -36.79 5.44 3.14
C ASP A 239 -36.37 4.30 2.18
N ASP A 240 -35.16 3.76 2.35
CA ASP A 240 -34.57 2.72 1.52
C ASP A 240 -34.50 1.37 2.27
N ASP A 241 -34.60 0.26 1.51
CA ASP A 241 -34.48 -1.09 2.05
C ASP A 241 -33.07 -1.33 2.61
N SER A 242 -32.94 -1.18 3.93
CA SER A 242 -31.66 -1.23 4.63
C SER A 242 -31.55 -2.50 5.49
N TYR A 243 -30.44 -3.21 5.35
CA TYR A 243 -30.20 -4.45 6.06
C TYR A 243 -28.86 -4.43 6.78
N ARG A 244 -28.85 -4.83 8.04
CA ARG A 244 -27.62 -5.14 8.78
C ARG A 244 -27.15 -6.53 8.38
N ILE A 245 -25.89 -6.62 7.98
CA ILE A 245 -25.21 -7.88 7.69
C ILE A 245 -24.16 -8.12 8.76
N ASP A 246 -24.28 -9.25 9.45
CA ASP A 246 -23.27 -9.73 10.39
C ASP A 246 -23.27 -11.27 10.44
N THR A 247 -22.48 -11.85 11.34
CA THR A 247 -22.40 -13.32 11.50
C THR A 247 -23.72 -13.99 11.88
N ALA A 248 -24.72 -13.24 12.35
CA ALA A 248 -26.06 -13.77 12.61
C ALA A 248 -26.98 -13.75 11.37
N GLY A 249 -26.53 -13.15 10.26
CA GLY A 249 -27.20 -13.11 8.97
C GLY A 249 -27.76 -11.73 8.59
N LYS A 250 -28.65 -11.73 7.57
CA LYS A 250 -29.34 -10.53 7.07
C LYS A 250 -30.52 -10.14 7.97
N ARG A 251 -30.53 -8.91 8.50
CA ARG A 251 -31.63 -8.38 9.34
C ARG A 251 -32.02 -6.98 8.90
N GLU A 252 -33.32 -6.74 8.75
CA GLU A 252 -33.87 -5.41 8.42
C GLU A 252 -33.51 -4.39 9.50
N VAL A 253 -33.11 -3.19 9.07
CA VAL A 253 -32.80 -2.04 9.94
C VAL A 253 -34.03 -1.16 10.04
N LYS A 254 -34.42 -0.79 11.25
CA LYS A 254 -35.56 0.10 11.47
C LYS A 254 -35.13 1.56 11.37
N ASN A 255 -36.04 2.41 10.93
CA ASN A 255 -35.80 3.87 10.89
C ASN A 255 -35.47 4.48 12.26
N SER A 256 -35.84 3.82 13.37
CA SER A 256 -35.46 4.24 14.73
C SER A 256 -33.98 4.04 15.05
N ASP A 257 -33.32 3.17 14.30
CA ASP A 257 -31.94 2.74 14.52
C ASP A 257 -30.99 3.52 13.59
N LEU A 258 -31.51 4.54 12.89
CA LEU A 258 -30.80 5.40 11.95
C LEU A 258 -30.82 6.87 12.43
N PRO A 259 -29.77 7.68 12.14
CA PRO A 259 -28.58 7.32 11.39
C PRO A 259 -27.62 6.41 12.17
N THR A 260 -26.84 5.60 11.45
CA THR A 260 -25.80 4.74 12.07
C THR A 260 -24.50 4.75 11.29
N ASP A 261 -23.37 4.61 11.99
CA ASP A 261 -22.06 4.46 11.37
C ASP A 261 -21.83 3.01 10.95
N ALA A 262 -21.63 2.80 9.65
CA ALA A 262 -21.45 1.48 9.04
C ALA A 262 -20.59 1.58 7.77
N ILE A 263 -20.03 0.45 7.35
CA ILE A 263 -19.55 0.28 5.98
C ILE A 263 -20.79 -0.02 5.14
N VAL A 264 -21.08 0.83 4.16
CA VAL A 264 -22.28 0.73 3.34
C VAL A 264 -21.91 0.10 2.01
N VAL A 265 -22.65 -0.94 1.63
CA VAL A 265 -22.59 -1.54 0.30
C VAL A 265 -23.96 -1.37 -0.34
N ASP A 266 -24.01 -0.67 -1.45
CA ASP A 266 -25.18 -0.56 -2.31
C ASP A 266 -25.30 -1.85 -3.12
N ILE A 267 -26.47 -2.46 -3.08
CA ILE A 267 -26.80 -3.69 -3.79
C ILE A 267 -27.89 -3.34 -4.80
N CYS A 268 -27.65 -3.58 -6.08
CA CYS A 268 -28.65 -3.41 -7.12
C CYS A 268 -28.66 -4.55 -8.14
N ASP A 269 -29.77 -4.68 -8.87
CA ASP A 269 -29.82 -5.52 -10.08
C ASP A 269 -29.35 -4.73 -11.31
N GLY A 270 -29.31 -5.38 -12.48
CA GLY A 270 -28.77 -4.78 -13.70
C GLY A 270 -29.43 -3.49 -14.17
N ASP A 271 -30.72 -3.31 -13.91
CA ASP A 271 -31.47 -2.08 -14.22
C ASP A 271 -31.65 -1.16 -12.99
N CYS A 272 -31.17 -1.57 -11.82
CA CYS A 272 -31.37 -0.94 -10.51
C CYS A 272 -32.85 -0.75 -10.13
N ASP A 273 -33.73 -1.65 -10.61
CA ASP A 273 -35.12 -1.73 -10.20
C ASP A 273 -35.23 -2.34 -8.79
N TYR A 274 -34.37 -3.33 -8.49
CA TYR A 274 -34.06 -3.73 -7.12
C TYR A 274 -32.89 -2.91 -6.60
N ARG A 275 -33.05 -2.34 -5.40
CA ARG A 275 -31.97 -1.67 -4.68
C ARG A 275 -32.10 -1.87 -3.18
N ALA A 276 -31.00 -2.20 -2.52
CA ALA A 276 -30.92 -2.34 -1.07
C ALA A 276 -29.56 -1.86 -0.56
N TYR A 277 -29.51 -1.42 0.68
CA TYR A 277 -28.27 -1.00 1.34
C TYR A 277 -27.89 -1.97 2.44
N PHE A 278 -26.74 -2.59 2.29
CA PHE A 278 -26.20 -3.53 3.26
C PHE A 278 -25.20 -2.81 4.16
N LEU A 279 -25.51 -2.78 5.46
CA LEU A 279 -24.75 -2.11 6.50
C LEU A 279 -23.91 -3.13 7.26
N PHE A 280 -22.60 -3.05 7.09
CA PHE A 280 -21.62 -3.90 7.75
C PHE A 280 -20.94 -3.17 8.91
N ASP A 281 -20.49 -3.97 9.89
CA ASP A 281 -19.78 -3.50 11.10
C ASP A 281 -20.45 -2.30 11.81
N VAL A 282 -21.77 -2.33 11.99
CA VAL A 282 -22.55 -1.26 12.63
C VAL A 282 -22.04 -0.96 14.05
N LEU A 283 -21.61 0.28 14.31
CA LEU A 283 -20.94 0.65 15.58
C LEU A 283 -21.86 0.74 16.81
N GLU A 284 -23.17 0.85 16.62
CA GLU A 284 -24.12 1.04 17.71
C GLU A 284 -24.04 -0.10 18.75
N GLY A 285 -23.96 0.28 20.03
CA GLY A 285 -23.95 -0.66 21.15
C GLY A 285 -22.61 -1.36 21.39
N MET A 286 -21.55 -1.01 20.65
CA MET A 286 -20.23 -1.58 20.91
C MET A 286 -19.60 -1.03 22.21
N PRO A 287 -18.84 -1.85 22.95
CA PRO A 287 -18.26 -1.45 24.23
C PRO A 287 -17.22 -0.33 24.08
N PRO A 288 -17.04 0.52 25.09
CA PRO A 288 -15.99 1.53 25.08
C PRO A 288 -14.61 0.87 25.00
N ILE A 289 -13.67 1.61 24.44
CA ILE A 289 -12.28 1.15 24.29
C ILE A 289 -11.55 1.37 25.60
N THR A 290 -10.88 0.32 26.04
CA THR A 290 -10.15 0.22 27.31
C THR A 290 -8.79 -0.44 27.05
N GLU A 291 -7.89 -0.36 28.02
CA GLU A 291 -6.60 -1.07 27.95
C GLU A 291 -6.78 -2.58 27.73
N ASP A 292 -7.86 -3.15 28.28
CA ASP A 292 -8.14 -4.58 28.23
C ASP A 292 -8.63 -5.08 26.87
N ASN A 293 -9.24 -4.21 26.04
CA ASN A 293 -9.86 -4.62 24.77
C ASN A 293 -9.29 -3.92 23.53
N VAL A 294 -8.40 -2.93 23.68
CA VAL A 294 -7.89 -2.14 22.55
C VAL A 294 -7.13 -3.01 21.54
N LEU A 295 -6.36 -4.00 21.99
CA LEU A 295 -5.64 -4.90 21.09
C LEU A 295 -6.58 -5.86 20.37
N ASP A 296 -7.58 -6.38 21.07
CA ASP A 296 -8.58 -7.28 20.49
C ASP A 296 -9.38 -6.62 19.38
N ILE A 297 -9.72 -5.34 19.56
CA ILE A 297 -10.41 -4.56 18.54
C ILE A 297 -9.44 -4.22 17.40
N ALA A 298 -8.24 -3.72 17.72
CA ALA A 298 -7.29 -3.27 16.70
C ALA A 298 -6.78 -4.41 15.81
N GLN A 299 -6.60 -5.62 16.34
CA GLN A 299 -6.15 -6.78 15.57
C GLN A 299 -7.22 -7.31 14.59
N GLN A 300 -8.50 -7.02 14.84
CA GLN A 300 -9.57 -7.37 13.90
C GLN A 300 -9.57 -6.44 12.69
N GLN A 301 -9.10 -5.21 12.88
CA GLN A 301 -9.15 -4.16 11.87
C GLN A 301 -7.85 -3.97 11.11
N SER A 302 -6.72 -4.40 11.70
CA SER A 302 -5.41 -4.26 11.10
C SER A 302 -4.64 -5.57 11.03
N SER A 303 -4.36 -5.99 9.80
CA SER A 303 -3.57 -7.16 9.45
C SER A 303 -2.15 -7.09 10.01
N GLU A 304 -1.56 -5.89 10.05
CA GLU A 304 -0.22 -5.63 10.57
C GLU A 304 -0.16 -5.87 12.09
N ILE A 305 -1.14 -5.34 12.82
CA ILE A 305 -1.28 -5.55 14.27
C ILE A 305 -1.47 -7.03 14.57
N ARG A 306 -2.37 -7.70 13.85
CA ARG A 306 -2.62 -9.13 14.01
C ARG A 306 -1.37 -9.96 13.75
N SER A 307 -0.65 -9.67 12.67
CA SER A 307 0.57 -10.38 12.28
C SER A 307 1.68 -10.21 13.33
N TRP A 308 1.81 -9.00 13.88
CA TRP A 308 2.72 -8.74 14.99
C TRP A 308 2.33 -9.55 16.24
N LEU A 309 1.05 -9.53 16.62
CA LEU A 309 0.56 -10.25 17.81
C LEU A 309 0.73 -11.77 17.71
N ILE A 310 0.60 -12.37 16.53
CA ILE A 310 0.84 -13.81 16.32
C ILE A 310 2.25 -14.21 16.78
N ASN A 311 3.25 -13.38 16.51
CA ASN A 311 4.66 -13.66 16.87
C ASN A 311 5.02 -13.22 18.30
N HIS A 312 4.14 -12.46 18.95
CA HIS A 312 4.41 -11.83 20.25
C HIS A 312 3.44 -12.26 21.35
N THR A 313 2.53 -13.22 21.09
CA THR A 313 1.57 -13.71 22.07
C THR A 313 1.35 -15.21 21.92
N GLY A 314 0.73 -15.82 22.95
CA GLY A 314 0.32 -17.22 22.92
C GLY A 314 1.42 -18.20 22.48
N ASP A 315 1.06 -19.10 21.56
CA ASP A 315 1.90 -20.20 21.09
C ASP A 315 3.07 -19.73 20.18
N GLY A 316 2.97 -18.54 19.58
CA GLY A 316 4.08 -17.94 18.84
C GLY A 316 5.19 -17.44 19.78
N LEU A 317 4.79 -16.96 20.95
CA LEU A 317 5.70 -16.48 21.98
C LEU A 317 6.31 -17.62 22.82
N GLY A 318 5.51 -18.61 23.18
CA GLY A 318 5.88 -19.64 24.15
C GLY A 318 5.52 -21.06 23.69
N LEU A 319 6.43 -22.01 23.92
CA LEU A 319 6.19 -23.43 23.65
C LEU A 319 6.57 -24.27 24.87
N GLU A 320 5.64 -25.10 25.33
CA GLU A 320 5.92 -26.20 26.26
C GLU A 320 6.16 -27.49 25.47
N LYS A 321 7.32 -28.14 25.69
CA LYS A 321 7.65 -29.41 25.04
C LYS A 321 8.41 -30.31 25.99
N ASP A 322 7.92 -31.54 26.16
CA ASP A 322 8.53 -32.58 26.98
C ASP A 322 8.80 -32.13 28.44
N GLY A 323 7.94 -31.27 28.98
CA GLY A 323 8.07 -30.69 30.33
C GLY A 323 9.10 -29.54 30.44
N GLU A 324 9.67 -29.10 29.31
CA GLU A 324 10.54 -27.95 29.22
C GLU A 324 9.79 -26.75 28.62
N TYR A 325 10.13 -25.55 29.10
CA TYR A 325 9.48 -24.30 28.72
C TYR A 325 10.42 -23.46 27.86
N PHE A 326 9.93 -22.98 26.71
CA PHE A 326 10.69 -22.17 25.79
C PHE A 326 9.96 -20.86 25.51
N LEU A 327 10.69 -19.76 25.45
CA LEU A 327 10.19 -18.47 24.94
C LEU A 327 10.96 -18.08 23.69
N THR A 328 10.28 -17.49 22.72
CA THR A 328 10.90 -16.90 21.54
C THR A 328 11.47 -15.54 21.90
N LYS A 329 12.71 -15.28 21.51
CA LYS A 329 13.37 -13.98 21.61
C LYS A 329 14.26 -13.78 20.39
N ASP A 330 14.01 -12.71 19.65
CA ASP A 330 14.73 -12.37 18.42
C ASP A 330 14.72 -13.55 17.42
N GLY A 331 13.57 -14.21 17.24
CA GLY A 331 13.44 -15.39 16.36
C GLY A 331 14.02 -16.68 16.90
N LYS A 332 14.54 -16.70 18.13
CA LYS A 332 15.20 -17.87 18.72
C LYS A 332 14.47 -18.37 19.95
N LYS A 333 14.24 -19.68 19.99
CA LYS A 333 13.66 -20.34 21.16
C LYS A 333 14.72 -20.50 22.23
N GLU A 334 14.53 -19.81 23.34
CA GLU A 334 15.37 -19.89 24.54
C GLU A 334 14.64 -20.71 25.61
N LYS A 335 15.32 -21.71 26.16
CA LYS A 335 14.79 -22.46 27.30
C LYS A 335 14.77 -21.57 28.53
N VAL A 336 13.63 -21.50 29.21
CA VAL A 336 13.42 -20.67 30.40
C VAL A 336 12.86 -21.48 31.57
N SER A 337 12.86 -20.89 32.76
CA SER A 337 12.18 -21.49 33.90
C SER A 337 10.66 -21.41 33.72
N LYS A 338 9.93 -22.36 34.33
CA LYS A 338 8.47 -22.37 34.38
C LYS A 338 7.91 -21.02 34.88
N GLU A 339 8.50 -20.48 35.94
CA GLU A 339 8.12 -19.18 36.52
C GLU A 339 8.26 -18.04 35.52
N THR A 340 9.38 -18.01 34.78
CA THR A 340 9.61 -16.99 33.74
C THR A 340 8.61 -17.13 32.61
N TYR A 341 8.35 -18.37 32.16
CA TYR A 341 7.40 -18.68 31.10
C TYR A 341 6.00 -18.13 31.40
N PHE A 342 5.42 -18.50 32.54
CA PHE A 342 4.09 -18.02 32.92
C PHE A 342 4.06 -16.52 33.18
N LYS A 343 5.12 -15.97 33.77
CA LYS A 343 5.22 -14.53 34.00
C LYS A 343 5.15 -13.76 32.68
N VAL A 344 5.91 -14.18 31.67
CA VAL A 344 5.94 -13.50 30.36
C VAL A 344 4.58 -13.60 29.68
N LEU A 345 3.98 -14.79 29.60
CA LEU A 345 2.68 -14.97 28.95
C LEU A 345 1.52 -14.22 29.64
N THR A 346 1.65 -13.90 30.93
CA THR A 346 0.60 -13.20 31.69
C THR A 346 0.82 -11.68 31.73
N GLU A 347 2.08 -11.22 31.78
CA GLU A 347 2.41 -9.79 31.95
C GLU A 347 2.76 -9.07 30.63
N THR A 348 2.75 -9.78 29.50
CA THR A 348 3.05 -9.21 28.17
C THR A 348 1.98 -9.59 27.14
N PRO A 349 1.73 -8.74 26.13
CA PRO A 349 2.38 -7.45 25.87
C PRO A 349 1.96 -6.36 26.86
N LYS A 350 2.87 -5.42 27.15
CA LYS A 350 2.56 -4.24 27.97
C LYS A 350 1.95 -3.17 27.10
N ILE A 351 0.77 -2.72 27.47
CA ILE A 351 0.02 -1.69 26.74
C ILE A 351 0.13 -0.37 27.49
N THR A 352 0.28 0.72 26.77
CA THR A 352 0.18 2.08 27.30
C THR A 352 -0.68 2.88 26.35
N ILE A 353 -1.76 3.46 26.86
CA ILE A 353 -2.67 4.30 26.09
C ILE A 353 -2.48 5.76 26.52
N ASN A 354 -2.21 6.62 25.55
CA ASN A 354 -2.27 8.06 25.72
C ASN A 354 -3.55 8.61 25.07
N HIS A 355 -4.37 9.28 25.86
CA HIS A 355 -5.67 9.78 25.43
C HIS A 355 -5.53 11.17 24.79
N ASN A 356 -5.52 11.23 23.47
CA ASN A 356 -5.45 12.46 22.67
C ASN A 356 -6.71 12.61 21.81
N GLU A 357 -7.86 12.94 22.42
CA GLU A 357 -9.16 12.99 21.73
C GLU A 357 -9.12 13.74 20.38
N PRO A 358 -9.71 13.19 19.29
CA PRO A 358 -10.49 11.93 19.21
C PRO A 358 -9.63 10.66 19.06
N MET A 359 -8.31 10.78 19.12
CA MET A 359 -7.34 9.70 18.88
C MET A 359 -6.84 9.08 20.19
N LEU A 360 -6.59 7.78 20.16
CA LEU A 360 -5.81 7.07 21.16
C LEU A 360 -4.44 6.76 20.56
N GLU A 361 -3.39 7.20 21.21
CA GLU A 361 -2.03 6.75 20.91
C GLU A 361 -1.74 5.52 21.76
N VAL A 362 -1.58 4.36 21.11
CA VAL A 362 -1.37 3.09 21.79
C VAL A 362 0.06 2.64 21.54
N THR A 363 0.79 2.38 22.62
CA THR A 363 2.12 1.76 22.58
C THR A 363 2.06 0.37 23.18
N VAL A 364 2.55 -0.60 22.45
CA VAL A 364 2.56 -2.01 22.81
C VAL A 364 4.02 -2.48 22.84
N LYS A 365 4.44 -3.05 23.96
CA LYS A 365 5.82 -3.53 24.12
C LYS A 365 5.82 -4.99 24.55
N ASN A 366 6.51 -5.82 23.78
CA ASN A 366 6.84 -7.17 24.20
C ASN A 366 8.32 -7.44 23.90
N PRO A 367 9.19 -7.61 24.92
CA PRO A 367 10.61 -7.90 24.70
C PRO A 367 10.89 -9.36 24.28
N TYR A 368 9.84 -10.16 24.09
CA TYR A 368 9.87 -11.53 23.62
C TYR A 368 9.03 -11.61 22.34
N GLY A 369 9.40 -12.54 21.45
CA GLY A 369 8.91 -12.61 20.07
C GLY A 369 10.02 -12.29 19.07
N ASP A 370 9.61 -12.00 17.84
CA ASP A 370 10.51 -11.63 16.76
C ASP A 370 10.71 -10.10 16.74
N GLU A 371 11.89 -9.59 16.37
CA GLU A 371 11.98 -8.15 16.11
C GLU A 371 10.93 -7.78 15.04
N PRO A 372 10.18 -6.68 15.20
CA PRO A 372 10.35 -5.56 16.16
C PRO A 372 9.59 -5.76 17.50
N HIS A 373 10.19 -5.36 18.63
CA HIS A 373 9.64 -5.59 19.99
C HIS A 373 8.64 -4.53 20.48
N GLN A 374 8.48 -3.45 19.71
CA GLN A 374 7.57 -2.37 20.02
C GLN A 374 6.71 -2.04 18.81
N MET A 375 5.42 -1.91 19.06
CA MET A 375 4.43 -1.46 18.10
C MET A 375 3.75 -0.22 18.67
N GLU A 376 3.65 0.81 17.85
CA GLU A 376 2.89 2.02 18.14
C GLU A 376 1.80 2.14 17.08
N PHE A 377 0.59 2.51 17.49
CA PHE A 377 -0.47 2.83 16.55
C PHE A 377 -1.36 3.94 17.09
N THR A 378 -2.05 4.64 16.20
CA THR A 378 -3.19 5.46 16.63
C THR A 378 -4.50 4.84 16.25
N TYR A 379 -5.46 4.99 17.15
CA TYR A 379 -6.81 4.51 16.99
C TYR A 379 -7.79 5.69 17.09
N ASN A 380 -8.64 5.87 16.08
CA ASN A 380 -9.68 6.89 16.11
C ASN A 380 -10.90 6.37 16.88
N LYS A 381 -11.31 7.04 17.96
CA LYS A 381 -12.45 6.59 18.77
C LYS A 381 -13.81 6.77 18.11
N GLU A 382 -13.96 7.78 17.27
CA GLU A 382 -15.22 8.09 16.60
C GLU A 382 -15.49 7.05 15.51
N TRP A 383 -14.50 6.84 14.64
CA TRP A 383 -14.61 5.90 13.52
C TRP A 383 -14.28 4.46 13.90
N ARG A 384 -13.74 4.27 15.09
CA ARG A 384 -13.28 2.99 15.60
C ARG A 384 -12.30 2.32 14.63
N GLU A 385 -11.27 3.03 14.20
CA GLU A 385 -10.33 2.54 13.17
C GLU A 385 -8.86 2.79 13.54
N VAL A 386 -7.98 1.89 13.07
CA VAL A 386 -6.53 2.04 13.16
C VAL A 386 -6.06 2.95 12.01
N ASN A 387 -5.46 4.09 12.35
CA ASN A 387 -5.06 5.09 11.34
C ASN A 387 -3.63 4.90 10.84
N TRP A 388 -2.72 4.54 11.73
CA TRP A 388 -1.34 4.22 11.37
C TRP A 388 -0.78 3.22 12.38
N VAL A 389 0.13 2.38 11.90
CA VAL A 389 0.93 1.46 12.71
C VAL A 389 2.40 1.72 12.40
N ARG A 390 3.23 1.67 13.44
CA ARG A 390 4.68 1.80 13.33
C ARG A 390 5.33 0.79 14.23
N PHE A 391 6.32 0.11 13.68
CA PHE A 391 7.13 -0.83 14.44
C PHE A 391 8.51 -0.25 14.76
N GLN A 392 9.04 -0.57 15.94
CA GLN A 392 10.31 -0.08 16.48
C GLN A 392 11.20 -1.17 17.06
#